data_AF-A0A2D5GAR5-F1
#
_entry.id   AF-A0A2D5GAR5-F1
#
_cell.length_a   1.000
_cell.length_b   1.000
_cell.length_c   1.000
_cell.angle_alpha   90.00
_cell.angle_beta   90.00
_cell.angle_gamma   90.00
#
_symmetry.space_group_name_H-M   'P 1'
#
loop_
_entity.id
_entity.type
_entity.pdbx_description
1 polymer ?
#
loop_
_entity_poly.entity_id
_entity_poly.type
_entity_poly.pdbx_seq_one_letter_code
_entity_poly.pdbx_strand_id
1 'polypeptide(L)'
;MSIAYSQFLEDQNLVSRREAVPFLSYKGQKYLIEQVAFTGRDYKVYELETAIELNGQQEQYLAVTENFELFSIDVYANEKDFLTTSHGQAWVVLG
;
A
#
# COMPACT_ATOMS: atom_id res chain seq x y z
N MET A 1 26.58 31.24 2.75
CA MET A 1 25.98 30.08 2.05
C MET A 1 26.31 30.20 0.58
N SER A 2 26.86 29.14 -0.01
CA SER A 2 27.29 29.14 -1.43
C SER A 2 26.07 29.15 -2.34
N ILE A 3 26.14 29.92 -3.44
CA ILE A 3 25.12 29.96 -4.50
C ILE A 3 24.79 28.54 -5.00
N ALA A 4 25.77 27.63 -5.01
CA ALA A 4 25.58 26.24 -5.40
C ALA A 4 24.62 25.45 -4.47
N TYR A 5 24.52 25.81 -3.19
CA TYR A 5 23.57 25.16 -2.26
C TYR A 5 22.15 25.65 -2.50
N SER A 6 21.97 26.95 -2.75
CA SER A 6 20.67 27.51 -3.13
C SER A 6 20.20 26.96 -4.47
N GLN A 7 21.12 26.78 -5.43
CA GLN A 7 20.82 26.23 -6.74
C GLN A 7 20.54 24.72 -6.70
N PHE A 8 21.20 23.98 -5.80
CA PHE A 8 20.84 22.58 -5.51
C PHE A 8 19.44 22.47 -4.90
N LEU A 9 19.05 23.40 -4.03
CA LEU A 9 17.69 23.45 -3.45
C LEU A 9 16.63 23.91 -4.47
N GLU A 10 17.00 24.74 -5.45
CA GLU A 10 16.12 25.14 -6.56
C GLU A 10 16.03 24.08 -7.67
N ASP A 11 17.09 23.31 -7.94
CA ASP A 11 17.03 22.11 -8.80
C ASP A 11 16.28 20.96 -8.10
N GLN A 12 16.22 20.98 -6.76
CA GLN A 12 15.24 20.25 -5.95
C GLN A 12 13.84 20.91 -5.98
N ASN A 13 13.54 21.77 -6.96
CA ASN A 13 12.22 21.80 -7.62
C ASN A 13 11.94 20.43 -8.30
N LEU A 14 12.11 19.33 -7.55
CA LEU A 14 11.13 18.28 -7.47
C LEU A 14 9.81 19.01 -7.31
N VAL A 15 9.16 19.20 -8.45
CA VAL A 15 7.75 19.49 -8.57
C VAL A 15 7.10 18.72 -7.44
N SER A 16 6.68 19.42 -6.37
CA SER A 16 5.69 18.88 -5.44
C SER A 16 4.41 18.80 -6.25
N ARG A 17 4.41 17.91 -7.24
CA ARG A 17 3.23 17.18 -7.64
C ARG A 17 2.83 16.61 -6.30
N ARG A 18 1.72 17.08 -5.75
CA ARG A 18 0.96 16.26 -4.83
C ARG A 18 0.71 14.97 -5.61
N GLU A 19 1.63 14.02 -5.51
CA GLU A 19 1.38 12.67 -5.94
C GLU A 19 0.20 12.25 -5.08
N ALA A 20 -0.90 11.93 -5.74
CA ALA A 20 -2.10 11.52 -5.04
C ALA A 20 -1.71 10.30 -4.20
N VAL A 21 -1.82 10.41 -2.88
CA VAL A 21 -1.48 9.32 -1.97
C VAL A 21 -2.46 8.18 -2.28
N PRO A 22 -1.98 6.97 -2.57
CA PRO A 22 -2.85 5.85 -2.85
C PRO A 22 -3.57 5.41 -1.57
N PHE A 23 -4.84 5.04 -1.71
CA PHE A 23 -5.65 4.48 -0.63
C PHE A 23 -6.13 3.10 -1.02
N LEU A 24 -6.18 2.20 -0.05
CA LEU A 24 -6.94 0.97 -0.15
C LEU A 24 -8.40 1.28 0.22
N SER A 25 -9.30 1.15 -0.75
CA SER A 25 -10.74 1.28 -0.56
C SER A 25 -11.37 -0.07 -0.32
N TYR A 26 -11.87 -0.31 0.89
CA TYR A 26 -12.52 -1.57 1.29
C TYR A 26 -13.73 -1.27 2.18
N LYS A 27 -14.87 -1.91 1.89
CA LYS A 27 -16.16 -1.71 2.59
C LYS A 27 -16.56 -0.23 2.75
N GLY A 28 -16.29 0.60 1.74
CA GLY A 28 -16.61 2.03 1.73
C GLY A 28 -15.69 2.90 2.61
N GLN A 29 -14.69 2.30 3.25
CA GLN A 29 -13.64 3.00 3.99
C GLN A 29 -12.38 3.11 3.13
N LYS A 30 -11.59 4.14 3.37
CA LYS A 30 -10.29 4.36 2.71
C LYS A 30 -9.19 4.26 3.76
N TYR A 31 -8.18 3.45 3.47
CA TYR A 31 -7.00 3.27 4.31
C TYR A 31 -5.78 3.79 3.56
N LEU A 32 -4.98 4.63 4.21
CA LEU A 32 -3.75 5.17 3.63
C LEU A 32 -2.75 4.04 3.41
N ILE A 33 -2.23 3.97 2.18
CA ILE A 33 -1.14 3.06 1.84
C ILE A 33 0.16 3.83 2.05
N GLU A 34 1.01 3.31 2.91
CA GLU A 34 2.38 3.83 3.10
C GLU A 34 3.23 3.48 1.88
N GLN A 35 3.21 2.19 1.48
CA GLN A 35 3.97 1.70 0.34
C GLN A 35 3.44 0.37 -0.21
N VAL A 36 3.97 -0.02 -1.38
CA VAL A 36 3.84 -1.38 -1.90
C VAL A 36 4.99 -2.21 -1.33
N ALA A 37 4.69 -3.08 -0.37
CA ALA A 37 5.71 -3.90 0.30
C ALA A 37 6.23 -5.04 -0.60
N PHE A 38 5.38 -5.60 -1.45
CA PHE A 38 5.74 -6.72 -2.32
C PHE A 38 4.84 -6.77 -3.57
N THR A 39 5.38 -7.22 -4.69
CA THR A 39 4.59 -7.51 -5.90
C THR A 39 4.82 -8.97 -6.28
N GLY A 40 3.77 -9.78 -6.10
CA GLY A 40 3.72 -11.16 -6.59
C GLY A 40 3.29 -11.20 -8.05
N ARG A 41 3.15 -12.42 -8.59
CA ARG A 41 2.69 -12.61 -9.97
C ARG A 41 1.26 -12.11 -10.17
N ASP A 42 0.35 -12.48 -9.27
CA ASP A 42 -1.09 -12.27 -9.42
C ASP A 42 -1.68 -11.39 -8.30
N TYR A 43 -0.81 -10.75 -7.50
CA TYR A 43 -1.20 -9.91 -6.37
C TYR A 43 -0.12 -8.89 -6.00
N LYS A 44 -0.53 -7.85 -5.28
CA LYS A 44 0.35 -6.86 -4.65
C LYS A 44 0.06 -6.78 -3.16
N VAL A 45 1.11 -6.71 -2.35
CA VAL A 45 1.01 -6.47 -0.92
C VAL A 45 1.22 -4.99 -0.65
N TYR A 46 0.28 -4.40 0.06
CA TYR A 46 0.31 -3.02 0.50
C TYR A 46 0.56 -2.98 2.00
N GLU A 47 1.47 -2.10 2.40
CA GLU A 47 1.62 -1.70 3.79
C GLU A 47 0.73 -0.49 4.04
N LEU A 48 -0.12 -0.58 5.05
CA LEU A 48 -0.96 0.53 5.49
C LEU A 48 -0.20 1.40 6.48
N GLU A 49 -0.45 2.71 6.45
CA GLU A 49 0.13 3.67 7.41
C GLU A 49 -0.34 3.36 8.84
N THR A 50 -1.55 2.83 9.00
CA THR A 50 -2.10 2.40 10.29
C THR A 50 -2.71 1.01 10.13
N ALA A 51 -2.39 0.12 11.07
CA ALA A 51 -2.99 -1.21 11.13
C ALA A 51 -4.51 -1.13 11.30
N ILE A 52 -5.22 -2.06 10.67
CA ILE A 52 -6.68 -2.16 10.74
C ILE A 52 -7.09 -3.49 11.32
N GLU A 53 -8.24 -3.55 11.99
CA GLU A 53 -8.77 -4.81 12.49
C GLU A 53 -9.61 -5.52 11.43
N LEU A 54 -9.20 -6.71 11.01
CA LEU A 54 -9.97 -7.60 10.14
C LEU A 54 -10.12 -8.96 10.83
N ASN A 55 -11.36 -9.44 10.94
CA ASN A 55 -11.69 -10.74 11.56
C ASN A 55 -11.03 -10.95 12.95
N GLY A 56 -10.89 -9.88 13.74
CA GLY A 56 -10.28 -9.92 15.07
C GLY A 56 -8.75 -9.93 15.09
N GLN A 57 -8.10 -9.72 13.94
CA GLN A 57 -6.64 -9.61 13.83
C GLN A 57 -6.26 -8.20 13.38
N GLN A 58 -5.14 -7.70 13.89
CA GLN A 58 -4.55 -6.44 13.47
C GLN A 58 -3.69 -6.68 12.23
N GLU A 59 -4.08 -6.05 11.12
CA GLU A 59 -3.49 -6.22 9.81
C GLU A 59 -2.88 -4.91 9.35
N GLN A 60 -1.56 -4.91 9.16
CA GLN A 60 -0.83 -3.79 8.55
C GLN A 60 -0.43 -4.08 7.10
N TYR A 61 -0.33 -5.36 6.74
CA TYR A 61 0.03 -5.79 5.40
C TYR A 61 -1.13 -6.58 4.81
N LEU A 62 -1.61 -6.14 3.65
CA LEU A 62 -2.73 -6.77 2.96
C LEU A 62 -2.40 -6.97 1.49
N ALA A 63 -2.78 -8.12 0.96
CA ALA A 63 -2.63 -8.43 -0.45
C ALA A 63 -3.91 -8.09 -1.21
N VAL A 64 -3.79 -7.47 -2.38
CA VAL A 64 -4.87 -7.32 -3.34
C VAL A 64 -4.50 -8.08 -4.61
N THR A 65 -5.35 -8.99 -5.04
CA THR A 65 -5.18 -9.74 -6.30
C THR A 65 -5.57 -8.89 -7.52
N GLU A 66 -5.21 -9.34 -8.72
CA GLU A 66 -5.65 -8.70 -9.96
C GLU A 66 -7.18 -8.67 -10.14
N ASN A 67 -7.89 -9.62 -9.50
CA ASN A 67 -9.36 -9.66 -9.48
C ASN A 67 -9.97 -8.81 -8.36
N PHE A 68 -9.18 -7.92 -7.75
CA PHE A 68 -9.58 -7.02 -6.68
C PHE A 68 -9.95 -7.71 -5.37
N GLU A 69 -9.53 -8.96 -5.15
CA GLU A 69 -9.77 -9.63 -3.87
C GLU A 69 -8.72 -9.24 -2.84
N LEU A 70 -9.17 -8.91 -1.63
CA LEU A 70 -8.35 -8.54 -0.48
C LEU A 70 -8.08 -9.75 0.39
N PHE A 71 -6.81 -9.97 0.72
CA PHE A 71 -6.36 -11.08 1.56
C PHE A 71 -5.46 -10.60 2.70
N SER A 72 -5.59 -11.27 3.86
CA SER A 72 -4.50 -11.33 4.84
C SER A 72 -3.34 -12.15 4.29
N ILE A 73 -2.14 -11.90 4.80
CA ILE A 73 -0.93 -12.63 4.39
C ILE A 73 -0.26 -13.33 5.57
N ASP A 74 0.46 -14.41 5.30
CA ASP A 74 1.41 -15.01 6.25
C ASP A 74 2.82 -14.95 5.69
N VAL A 75 3.65 -14.09 6.28
CA VAL A 75 5.04 -13.87 5.85
C VAL A 75 5.97 -15.04 6.15
N TYR A 76 5.54 -15.97 7.00
CA TYR A 76 6.30 -17.18 7.33
C TYR A 76 5.85 -18.39 6.50
N ALA A 77 4.74 -18.27 5.78
CA ALA A 77 4.24 -19.31 4.89
C ALA A 77 5.09 -19.42 3.62
N ASN A 78 4.94 -20.57 2.94
CA ASN A 78 5.50 -20.73 1.59
C ASN A 78 4.63 -19.97 0.56
N GLU A 79 5.12 -19.82 -0.67
CA GLU A 79 4.45 -19.06 -1.73
C GLU A 79 2.99 -19.48 -1.98
N LYS A 80 2.64 -20.76 -1.82
CA LYS A 80 1.27 -21.26 -2.06
C LYS A 80 0.30 -20.93 -0.94
N ASP A 81 0.81 -20.77 0.27
CA ASP A 81 0.03 -20.52 1.48
C ASP A 81 0.17 -19.05 1.96
N PHE A 82 0.84 -18.22 1.17
CA PHE A 82 1.12 -16.82 1.50
C PHE A 82 -0.14 -15.97 1.65
N LEU A 83 -1.16 -16.23 0.81
CA LEU A 83 -2.48 -15.60 0.92
C LEU A 83 -3.37 -16.46 1.81
N THR A 84 -3.86 -15.91 2.92
CA THR A 84 -4.54 -16.71 3.94
C THR A 84 -6.06 -16.52 3.92
N THR A 85 -6.54 -15.39 4.40
CA THR A 85 -7.98 -15.14 4.60
C THR A 85 -8.49 -14.12 3.60
N SER A 86 -9.48 -14.50 2.77
CA SER A 86 -10.18 -13.57 1.89
C SER A 86 -11.16 -12.70 2.69
N HIS A 87 -11.13 -11.40 2.41
CA HIS A 87 -11.98 -10.39 3.05
C HIS A 87 -13.04 -9.80 2.12
N GLY A 88 -13.04 -10.22 0.85
CA GLY A 88 -13.90 -9.67 -0.21
C GLY A 88 -13.14 -8.73 -1.12
N GLN A 89 -13.82 -7.75 -1.72
CA GLN A 89 -13.23 -6.89 -2.74
C GLN A 89 -12.67 -5.58 -2.20
N ALA A 90 -11.51 -5.17 -2.70
CA ALA A 90 -10.88 -3.88 -2.41
C ALA A 90 -10.22 -3.28 -3.66
N TRP A 91 -10.14 -1.95 -3.70
CA TRP A 91 -9.55 -1.21 -4.82
C TRP A 91 -8.49 -0.25 -4.33
N VAL A 92 -7.39 -0.14 -5.08
CA VAL A 92 -6.44 0.95 -4.88
C VAL A 92 -6.92 2.15 -5.67
N VAL A 93 -7.16 3.25 -4.97
CA VAL A 93 -7.67 4.50 -5.53
C VAL A 93 -6.71 5.64 -5.21
N LEU A 94 -6.64 6.62 -6.09
CA LEU A 94 -5.91 7.86 -5.84
C LEU A 94 -6.83 8.85 -5.11
N GLY A 95 -6.28 9.55 -4.12
CA GLY A 95 -6.96 10.59 -3.34
C GLY A 95 -7.19 11.90 -4.08
#